data_AF-F9P7N5-F1
#
_entry.id   AF-F9P7N5-F1
#
_cell.length_a   1.000
_cell.length_b   1.000
_cell.length_c   1.000
_cell.angle_alpha   90.00
_cell.angle_beta   90.00
_cell.angle_gamma   90.00
#
_symmetry.space_group_name_H-M   'P 1'
#
loop_
_entity.id
_entity.type
_entity.pdbx_description
1 polymer ?
#
loop_
_entity_poly.entity_id
_entity_poly.type
_entity_poly.pdbx_seq_one_letter_code
_entity_poly.pdbx_strand_id
1 'polypeptide(L)' 'MYPGGLKQISAGELRSKNAVRLIEKSVKGMLPHNTLGRAQGMKLKVFVGAEHTHAAQQPEVLDISGLI' A
#
# COMPACT_ATOMS: atom_id res chain seq x y z
N MET A 1 1.75 28.87 -5.99
CA MET A 1 0.64 28.08 -5.43
C MET A 1 -0.60 28.40 -6.25
N TYR A 2 -1.09 27.47 -7.08
CA TYR A 2 -2.21 27.74 -7.98
C TYR A 2 -3.54 27.56 -7.23
N PRO A 3 -4.43 28.57 -7.18
CA PRO A 3 -5.77 28.38 -6.64
C PRO A 3 -6.53 27.34 -7.50
N GLY A 4 -7.08 26.29 -6.86
CA GLY A 4 -7.87 25.24 -7.53
C GLY A 4 -7.18 23.89 -7.77
N GLY A 5 -5.98 23.65 -7.23
CA GLY A 5 -5.22 22.40 -7.47
C GLY A 5 -5.72 21.12 -6.74
N LEU A 6 -6.89 21.17 -6.08
CA LEU A 6 -7.39 20.04 -5.30
C LEU A 6 -8.05 19.01 -6.22
N LYS A 7 -7.42 17.84 -6.34
CA LYS A 7 -7.94 16.69 -7.11
C LYS A 7 -8.54 15.67 -6.15
N GLN A 8 -9.84 15.42 -6.26
CA GLN A 8 -10.51 14.35 -5.55
C GLN A 8 -10.67 13.15 -6.47
N ILE A 9 -10.49 11.95 -5.94
CA ILE A 9 -10.66 10.68 -6.66
C ILE A 9 -11.39 9.73 -5.73
N SER A 10 -12.45 9.08 -6.21
CA SER A 10 -13.19 8.08 -5.44
C SER A 10 -12.37 6.80 -5.24
N ALA A 11 -12.65 6.05 -4.17
CA ALA A 11 -11.97 4.79 -3.91
C ALA A 11 -12.19 3.76 -5.03
N GLY A 12 -13.39 3.75 -5.63
CA GLY A 12 -13.71 2.87 -6.76
C GLY A 12 -12.87 3.18 -7.99
N GLU A 13 -12.75 4.46 -8.37
CA GLU A 13 -11.87 4.85 -9.48
C GLU A 13 -10.40 4.57 -9.20
N LEU A 14 -9.96 4.79 -7.95
CA LEU A 14 -8.57 4.56 -7.57
C LEU A 14 -8.23 3.07 -7.58
N ARG A 15 -9.17 2.20 -7.20
CA ARG A 15 -9.04 0.73 -7.34
C ARG A 15 -8.90 0.31 -8.80
N SER A 16 -9.74 0.84 -9.68
CA SER A 16 -9.69 0.50 -11.11
C SER A 16 -8.44 1.03 -11.81
N LYS A 17 -8.00 2.25 -11.47
CA LYS A 17 -6.81 2.87 -12.07
C LYS A 17 -5.51 2.33 -11.49
N ASN A 18 -5.46 2.12 -10.17
CA ASN A 18 -4.26 1.70 -9.46
C ASN A 18 -4.61 1.11 -8.07
N ALA A 19 -4.98 -0.17 -8.04
CA ALA A 19 -5.29 -0.89 -6.80
C ALA A 19 -4.12 -0.90 -5.80
N VAL A 20 -2.87 -0.94 -6.27
CA VAL A 20 -1.65 -0.90 -5.43
C VAL A 20 -1.66 0.35 -4.55
N ARG A 21 -1.90 1.50 -5.18
CA ARG A 21 -1.88 2.79 -4.49
C ARG A 21 -2.99 2.94 -3.46
N LEU A 22 -4.10 2.21 -3.60
CA LEU A 22 -5.16 2.18 -2.60
C LEU A 22 -4.66 1.53 -1.31
N ILE A 23 -4.08 0.33 -1.42
CA ILE A 23 -3.57 -0.42 -0.28
C ILE A 23 -2.37 0.28 0.35
N GLU A 24 -1.40 0.74 -0.44
CA GLU A 24 -0.24 1.47 0.08
C GLU A 24 -0.65 2.72 0.88
N LYS A 25 -1.65 3.48 0.41
CA LYS A 25 -2.16 4.64 1.12
C LYS A 25 -2.83 4.27 2.44
N SER A 26 -3.65 3.22 2.44
CA SER A 26 -4.31 2.73 3.66
C SER A 26 -3.28 2.32 4.71
N VAL A 27 -2.30 1.50 4.34
CA VAL A 27 -1.25 1.05 5.27
C VAL A 27 -0.38 2.21 5.73
N LYS A 28 0.03 3.10 4.83
CA LYS A 28 0.82 4.29 5.19
C LYS A 28 0.05 5.24 6.12
N GLY A 29 -1.27 5.30 6.02
CA GLY A 29 -2.13 6.06 6.95
C GLY A 29 -2.21 5.46 8.35
N MET A 30 -1.95 4.16 8.50
CA MET A 30 -1.91 3.48 9.80
C MET A 30 -0.53 3.55 10.48
N LEU A 31 0.51 3.99 9.77
CA LEU A 31 1.87 4.11 10.29
C LEU A 31 2.10 5.48 10.95
N PRO A 32 3.00 5.55 11.97
CA PRO A 32 3.35 6.82 12.59
C PRO A 32 3.98 7.79 11.58
N HIS A 33 3.57 9.06 11.60
CA HIS A 33 4.05 10.10 10.70
C HIS A 33 5.42 10.64 11.10
N ASN A 34 6.43 9.79 11.09
CA ASN A 34 7.82 10.13 11.36
C ASN A 34 8.76 9.46 10.34
N THR A 35 10.07 9.70 10.49
CA THR A 35 11.11 9.10 9.64
C THR A 35 11.09 7.58 9.70
N LEU A 36 10.80 7.01 10.88
CA LEU A 36 10.70 5.56 11.08
C LEU A 36 9.50 4.96 10.34
N GLY A 37 8.31 5.56 10.41
CA GLY A 37 7.12 5.12 9.69
C GLY A 37 7.29 5.22 8.18
N ARG A 38 8.04 6.22 7.68
CA ARG A 38 8.45 6.27 6.27
C ARG A 38 9.32 5.06 5.90
N ALA A 39 10.29 4.71 6.74
CA ALA A 39 11.16 3.56 6.52
C ALA A 39 10.38 2.23 6.59
N GLN A 40 9.43 2.10 7.52
CA GLN A 40 8.54 0.94 7.61
C GLN A 40 7.66 0.81 6.36
N GLY A 41 7.08 1.91 5.88
CA GLY A 41 6.28 1.91 4.65
C GLY A 41 7.05 1.50 3.39
N MET A 42 8.38 1.68 3.36
CA MET A 42 9.23 1.26 2.24
C MET A 42 9.44 -0.26 2.17
N LYS A 43 9.29 -0.96 3.30
CA LYS A 43 9.40 -2.42 3.39
C LYS A 43 8.17 -3.13 2.83
N LEU A 44 7.02 -2.46 2.81
CA LEU A 44 5.81 -2.98 2.19
C LEU A 44 5.94 -2.98 0.66
N LYS A 45 5.68 -4.11 0.02
CA LYS A 45 5.56 -4.26 -1.44
C LYS A 45 4.20 -4.85 -1.76
N VAL A 46 3.39 -4.11 -2.51
CA VAL A 46 2.06 -4.52 -2.94
C VAL A 46 2.10 -4.79 -4.43
N PHE A 47 1.63 -5.97 -4.83
CA PHE A 47 1.58 -6.40 -6.23
C PHE A 47 0.15 -6.47 -6.73
N VAL A 48 -0.05 -6.29 -8.03
CA VAL A 48 -1.34 -6.55 -8.69
C VAL A 48 -1.32 -7.99 -9.18
N GLY A 49 -2.32 -8.78 -8.79
CA GLY A 49 -2.42 -10.19 -9.17
C GLY A 49 -1.81 -11.14 -8.13
N ALA A 50 -1.70 -12.42 -8.49
CA ALA A 50 -1.26 -13.49 -7.59
C ALA A 50 0.26 -13.68 -7.57
N GLU A 51 1.01 -13.01 -8.45
CA GLU A 51 2.45 -13.19 -8.60
C GLU A 51 3.24 -12.09 -7.90
N HIS A 52 4.37 -12.48 -7.29
CA HIS A 52 5.33 -11.55 -6.68
C HIS A 52 6.73 -11.77 -7.24
N THR A 53 7.48 -10.70 -7.46
CA THR A 53 8.87 -10.78 -7.98
C THR A 53 9.90 -11.22 -6.94
N HIS A 54 9.47 -11.49 -5.69
CA HIS A 54 10.34 -11.85 -4.56
C HIS A 54 10.58 -13.35 -4.39
N ALA A 55 10.58 -14.13 -5.48
CA ALA A 55 10.82 -15.58 -5.42
C ALA A 55 12.16 -15.96 -4.74
N ALA A 56 13.19 -15.11 -4.88
CA ALA A 56 14.50 -15.35 -4.27
C ALA A 56 14.55 -15.16 -2.75
N GLN A 57 13.56 -14.50 -2.14
CA GLN A 57 13.56 -14.21 -0.69
C GLN A 57 12.90 -15.30 0.15
N GLN A 58 12.40 -16.39 -0.45
CA GLN A 58 11.68 -17.48 0.22
C GLN A 58 10.61 -16.96 1.20
N PRO A 59 9.59 -16.22 0.68
CA PRO A 59 8.56 -15.67 1.54
C PRO A 59 7.73 -16.78 2.22
N GLU A 60 7.54 -16.64 3.53
CA GLU A 60 6.62 -17.49 4.29
C GLU A 60 5.21 -16.93 4.21
N VAL A 61 4.23 -17.82 4.01
CA VAL A 61 2.82 -17.45 3.98
C VAL A 61 2.36 -17.19 5.41
N LEU A 62 1.82 -15.99 5.65
CA LEU A 62 1.22 -15.59 6.93
C LEU A 62 -0.31 -15.58 6.78
N ASP A 63 -0.96 -16.52 7.44
CA ASP A 63 -2.43 -16.55 7.54
C ASP A 63 -2.91 -15.64 8.67
N ILE A 64 -3.58 -14.56 8.28
CA ILE A 64 -4.06 -13.53 9.22
C ILE A 64 -5.31 -14.01 9.98
N SER A 65 -6.08 -14.95 9.41
CA SER A 65 -7.33 -15.45 10.00
C SER A 65 -7.18 -16.18 11.34
N GLY A 66 -5.97 -16.63 11.70
CA GLY A 66 -5.69 -17.26 13.00
C GLY A 66 -5.10 -16.33 14.06
N LEU A 67 -4.86 -15.06 13.73
CA LEU A 67 -4.14 -14.08 14.55
C LEU A 67 -5.04 -12.95 15.11
N ILE A 68 -6.30 -12.92 14.65
CA ILE A 68 -7.39 -12.05 15.09
C ILE A 68 -8.50 -12.91 15.67
#